data_AF-A0A2N5T4F7-F1
#
_entry.id   AF-A0A2N5T4F7-F1
#
_cell.length_a   1.000
_cell.length_b   1.000
_cell.length_c   1.000
_cell.angle_alpha   90.00
_cell.angle_beta   90.00
_cell.angle_gamma   90.00
#
_symmetry.space_group_name_H-M   'P 1'
#
loop_
_entity.id
_entity.type
_entity.pdbx_description
1 polymer ?
#
loop_
_entity_poly.entity_id
_entity_poly.type
_entity_poly.pdbx_seq_one_letter_code
_entity_poly.pdbx_strand_id
1 'polypeptide(L)'
;MLQEFKMTPKEFLHEFLTSKDEELASRRRFWATPKGWDSTLTLLATIRNRFMATAKGKAKWESFIVDEAIKIICYQGPKHGMYPMGYFHSSTLVMPDFFYNTSKARRDAILTTQDMPFLYSVIWGSLVNHLDRAEVVVKTPVGDLEKDPDPQVEDNEEHLLEGGHYNLLNDIFCEEPETQQSSATELNQISCLRSLGTHE
;
A
#
# COMPACT_ATOMS: atom_id res chain seq x y z
N MET A 1 -13.52 -27.11 30.59
CA MET A 1 -13.56 -27.11 29.10
C MET A 1 -12.16 -27.15 28.47
N LEU A 2 -11.39 -26.07 28.30
CA LEU A 2 -10.07 -26.16 27.59
C LEU A 2 -8.99 -26.96 28.36
N GLN A 3 -9.04 -26.96 29.69
CA GLN A 3 -8.13 -27.75 30.53
C GLN A 3 -8.34 -29.27 30.39
N GLU A 4 -9.57 -29.70 30.07
CA GLU A 4 -9.90 -31.12 29.87
C GLU A 4 -9.29 -31.66 28.56
N PHE A 5 -9.19 -30.82 27.54
CA PHE A 5 -8.63 -31.18 26.24
C PHE A 5 -7.10 -31.01 26.14
N LYS A 6 -6.42 -30.64 27.24
CA LYS A 6 -4.96 -30.40 27.30
C LYS A 6 -4.44 -29.47 26.18
N MET A 7 -5.24 -28.48 25.79
CA MET A 7 -4.92 -27.59 24.68
C MET A 7 -4.95 -26.12 25.13
N THR A 8 -4.03 -25.32 24.59
CA THR A 8 -4.01 -23.88 24.83
C THR A 8 -5.13 -23.17 24.06
N PRO A 9 -5.60 -21.99 24.50
CA PRO A 9 -6.58 -21.22 23.75
C PRO A 9 -6.15 -20.86 22.31
N LYS A 10 -4.84 -20.72 22.07
CA LYS A 10 -4.29 -20.40 20.73
C LYS A 10 -4.33 -21.62 19.82
N GLU A 11 -3.95 -22.79 20.33
CA GLU A 11 -4.06 -24.06 19.58
C GLU A 11 -5.53 -24.37 19.29
N PHE A 12 -6.43 -24.14 20.25
CA PHE A 12 -7.87 -24.27 20.01
C PHE A 12 -8.32 -23.38 18.87
N LEU A 13 -7.97 -22.09 18.90
CA LEU A 13 -8.39 -21.16 17.86
C LEU A 13 -7.80 -21.53 16.49
N HIS A 14 -6.55 -21.96 16.45
CA HIS A 14 -5.91 -22.42 15.23
C HIS A 14 -6.63 -23.65 14.66
N GLU A 15 -6.78 -24.71 15.45
CA GLU A 15 -7.46 -25.94 15.01
C GLU A 15 -8.92 -25.66 14.67
N PHE A 16 -9.59 -24.83 15.46
CA PHE A 16 -10.93 -24.36 15.16
C PHE A 16 -10.96 -23.74 13.76
N LEU A 17 -10.00 -22.92 13.35
CA LEU A 17 -9.99 -22.26 12.04
C LEU A 17 -9.56 -23.16 10.87
N THR A 18 -8.68 -24.13 11.10
CA THR A 18 -8.07 -24.94 10.03
C THR A 18 -8.70 -26.32 9.85
N SER A 19 -9.42 -26.83 10.85
CA SER A 19 -9.95 -28.20 10.84
C SER A 19 -10.95 -28.43 9.70
N LYS A 20 -10.91 -29.62 9.10
CA LYS A 20 -11.86 -30.07 8.07
C LYS A 20 -13.12 -30.71 8.64
N ASP A 21 -13.23 -30.79 9.97
CA ASP A 21 -14.41 -31.33 10.65
C ASP A 21 -15.69 -30.56 10.25
N GLU A 22 -16.76 -31.30 9.92
CA GLU A 22 -18.00 -30.73 9.41
C GLU A 22 -18.73 -29.88 10.45
N GLU A 23 -18.70 -30.27 11.72
CA GLU A 23 -19.34 -29.53 12.80
C GLU A 23 -18.62 -28.20 13.02
N LEU A 24 -17.29 -28.24 13.09
CA LEU A 24 -16.48 -27.03 13.22
C LEU A 24 -16.64 -26.14 11.98
N ALA A 25 -16.66 -26.70 10.77
CA ALA A 25 -16.90 -25.95 9.53
C ALA A 25 -18.27 -25.25 9.56
N SER A 26 -19.32 -25.94 10.00
CA SER A 26 -20.65 -25.36 10.19
C SER A 26 -20.64 -24.19 11.20
N ARG A 27 -19.88 -24.31 12.30
CA ARG A 27 -19.73 -23.23 13.30
C ARG A 27 -18.93 -22.04 12.76
N ARG A 28 -18.01 -22.26 11.81
CA ARG A 28 -17.20 -21.22 11.17
C ARG A 28 -17.84 -20.53 9.97
N ARG A 29 -18.93 -21.07 9.45
CA ARG A 29 -19.52 -20.67 8.15
C ARG A 29 -19.75 -19.17 7.96
N PHE A 30 -19.87 -18.39 9.03
CA PHE A 30 -20.11 -16.94 8.94
C PHE A 30 -18.86 -16.06 9.05
N TRP A 31 -17.70 -16.60 9.43
CA TRP A 31 -16.48 -15.82 9.69
C TRP A 31 -16.05 -14.93 8.51
N ALA A 32 -16.14 -15.45 7.29
CA ALA A 32 -15.75 -14.74 6.07
C ALA A 32 -16.96 -14.29 5.22
N THR A 33 -18.13 -14.11 5.83
CA THR A 33 -19.36 -13.71 5.14
C THR A 33 -19.84 -12.32 5.59
N PRO A 34 -20.66 -11.62 4.79
CA PRO A 34 -21.18 -10.30 5.17
C PRO A 34 -21.83 -10.27 6.55
N LYS A 35 -22.50 -11.35 6.96
CA LYS A 35 -23.14 -11.45 8.28
C LYS A 35 -22.15 -11.52 9.45
N GLY A 36 -20.91 -11.95 9.22
CA GLY A 36 -19.90 -12.16 10.25
C GLY A 36 -18.59 -11.37 10.08
N TRP A 37 -18.47 -10.53 9.04
CA TRP A 37 -17.28 -9.70 8.85
C TRP A 37 -17.02 -8.79 10.04
N ASP A 38 -18.02 -8.05 10.52
CA ASP A 38 -17.84 -7.08 11.61
C ASP A 38 -17.41 -7.75 12.93
N SER A 39 -18.02 -8.89 13.26
CA SER A 39 -17.66 -9.64 14.48
C SER A 39 -16.28 -10.29 14.36
N THR A 40 -15.90 -10.76 13.18
CA THR A 40 -14.56 -11.31 12.91
C THR A 40 -13.49 -10.23 12.95
N LEU A 41 -13.75 -9.05 12.38
CA LEU A 41 -12.87 -7.89 12.46
C LEU A 41 -12.74 -7.39 13.91
N THR A 42 -13.81 -7.42 14.69
CA THR A 42 -13.78 -7.11 16.14
C THR A 42 -12.87 -8.08 16.90
N LEU A 43 -12.91 -9.37 16.57
CA LEU A 43 -12.02 -10.36 17.16
C LEU A 43 -10.55 -10.10 16.77
N LEU A 44 -10.26 -9.83 15.50
CA LEU A 44 -8.92 -9.45 15.03
C LEU A 44 -8.40 -8.19 15.73
N ALA A 45 -9.25 -7.17 15.91
CA ALA A 45 -8.90 -5.95 16.65
C ALA A 45 -8.60 -6.25 18.13
N THR A 46 -9.34 -7.17 18.75
CA THR A 46 -9.08 -7.63 20.13
C THR A 46 -7.73 -8.33 20.23
N ILE A 47 -7.37 -9.15 19.24
CA ILE A 47 -6.03 -9.78 19.15
C ILE A 47 -4.95 -8.72 18.97
N ARG A 48 -5.12 -7.78 18.03
CA ARG A 48 -4.20 -6.64 17.82
C ARG A 48 -3.91 -5.90 19.12
N ASN A 49 -4.95 -5.59 19.90
CA ASN A 49 -4.79 -4.83 21.15
C ASN A 49 -3.86 -5.53 22.15
N ARG A 50 -3.74 -6.87 22.12
CA ARG A 50 -2.75 -7.60 22.92
C ARG A 50 -1.32 -7.32 22.48
N PHE A 51 -1.06 -7.17 21.18
CA PHE A 51 0.26 -6.80 20.66
C PHE A 51 0.62 -5.35 20.99
N MET A 52 -0.36 -4.45 20.95
CA MET A 52 -0.15 -3.02 21.24
C MET A 52 0.25 -2.72 22.70
N ALA A 53 0.13 -3.69 23.62
CA ALA A 53 0.43 -3.51 25.03
C ALA A 53 1.93 -3.32 25.33
N THR A 54 2.84 -3.68 24.41
CA THR A 54 4.29 -3.56 24.60
C THR A 54 4.95 -3.02 23.33
N ALA A 55 6.09 -2.32 23.47
CA ALA A 55 6.84 -1.83 22.31
C ALA A 55 7.28 -2.98 21.37
N LYS A 56 7.78 -4.08 21.95
CA LYS A 56 8.17 -5.28 21.17
C LYS A 56 6.97 -5.92 20.45
N GLY A 57 5.81 -5.99 21.13
CA GLY A 57 4.57 -6.49 20.54
C GLY A 57 4.07 -5.60 19.39
N LYS A 58 4.11 -4.28 19.58
CA LYS A 58 3.76 -3.29 18.55
C LYS A 58 4.64 -3.48 17.31
N ALA A 59 5.96 -3.54 17.46
CA ALA A 59 6.88 -3.77 16.35
C ALA A 59 6.60 -5.08 15.60
N LYS A 60 6.23 -6.16 16.32
CA LYS A 60 5.84 -7.43 15.70
C LYS A 60 4.54 -7.32 14.90
N TRP A 61 3.55 -6.58 15.39
CA TRP A 61 2.32 -6.33 14.66
C TRP A 61 2.55 -5.47 13.41
N GLU A 62 3.34 -4.40 13.53
CA GLU A 62 3.68 -3.54 12.39
C GLU A 62 4.38 -4.31 11.28
N SER A 63 5.39 -5.12 11.63
CA SER A 63 6.06 -6.01 10.66
C SER A 63 5.07 -6.94 9.98
N PHE A 64 4.14 -7.56 10.73
CA PHE A 64 3.12 -8.43 10.16
C PHE A 64 2.20 -7.70 9.17
N ILE A 65 1.76 -6.48 9.51
CA ILE A 65 0.92 -5.68 8.61
C ILE A 65 1.67 -5.26 7.34
N VAL A 66 2.96 -4.92 7.45
CA VAL A 66 3.80 -4.62 6.28
C VAL A 66 3.91 -5.85 5.37
N ASP A 67 4.17 -7.03 5.93
CA ASP A 67 4.27 -8.27 5.15
C ASP A 67 2.95 -8.60 4.42
N GLU A 68 1.80 -8.46 5.07
CA GLU A 68 0.49 -8.65 4.44
C GLU A 68 0.19 -7.59 3.37
N ALA A 69 0.55 -6.33 3.61
CA ALA A 69 0.39 -5.25 2.63
C ALA A 69 1.22 -5.50 1.37
N ILE A 70 2.47 -5.97 1.51
CA ILE A 70 3.34 -6.32 0.38
C ILE A 70 2.70 -7.43 -0.45
N LYS A 71 2.12 -8.47 0.18
CA LYS A 71 1.43 -9.55 -0.55
C LYS A 71 0.28 -9.02 -1.41
N ILE A 72 -0.51 -8.10 -0.88
CA ILE A 72 -1.63 -7.48 -1.62
C ILE A 72 -1.09 -6.66 -2.80
N ILE A 73 -0.03 -5.88 -2.59
CA ILE A 73 0.59 -5.04 -3.62
C ILE A 73 1.18 -5.92 -4.73
N CYS A 74 1.88 -7.00 -4.39
CA CYS A 74 2.42 -7.96 -5.36
C CYS A 74 1.31 -8.65 -6.15
N TYR A 75 0.19 -8.98 -5.51
CA TYR A 75 -0.97 -9.57 -6.20
C TYR A 75 -1.64 -8.59 -7.16
N GLN A 76 -1.73 -7.31 -6.77
CA GLN A 76 -2.23 -6.22 -7.62
C GLN A 76 -1.24 -5.77 -8.71
N GLY A 77 0.00 -6.28 -8.69
CA GLY A 77 1.10 -5.76 -9.51
C GLY A 77 0.69 -5.49 -10.97
N PRO A 78 0.99 -4.28 -11.51
CA PRO A 78 0.62 -3.92 -12.87
C PRO A 78 1.27 -4.90 -13.84
N LYS A 79 0.57 -5.18 -14.96
CA LYS A 79 1.06 -6.13 -15.96
C LYS A 79 2.48 -5.75 -16.40
N HIS A 80 3.41 -6.68 -16.23
CA HIS A 80 4.79 -6.51 -16.67
C HIS A 80 4.89 -6.67 -18.19
N GLY A 81 5.81 -5.92 -18.80
CA GLY A 81 6.14 -6.01 -20.22
C GLY A 81 5.71 -4.79 -21.04
N MET A 82 5.87 -4.92 -22.36
CA MET A 82 5.59 -3.86 -23.35
C MET A 82 4.09 -3.55 -23.45
N TYR A 83 3.74 -2.27 -23.54
CA TYR A 83 2.40 -1.81 -23.91
C TYR A 83 2.01 -2.35 -25.31
N PRO A 84 0.75 -2.79 -25.53
CA PRO A 84 -0.42 -2.70 -24.63
C PRO A 84 -0.56 -3.86 -23.63
N MET A 85 0.33 -4.85 -23.68
CA MET A 85 0.21 -6.05 -22.85
C MET A 85 0.78 -5.87 -21.44
N GLY A 86 1.66 -4.89 -21.27
CA GLY A 86 2.14 -4.39 -19.98
C GLY A 86 2.27 -2.86 -19.97
N TYR A 87 3.00 -2.34 -19.00
CA TYR A 87 3.09 -0.91 -18.75
C TYR A 87 4.27 -0.18 -19.39
N PHE A 88 5.28 -0.91 -19.87
CA PHE A 88 6.47 -0.29 -20.45
C PHE A 88 6.18 0.24 -21.86
N HIS A 89 6.54 1.49 -22.12
CA HIS A 89 6.51 2.10 -23.46
C HIS A 89 7.94 2.27 -23.97
N SER A 90 8.23 1.78 -25.18
CA SER A 90 9.50 2.07 -25.84
C SER A 90 9.55 3.53 -26.27
N SER A 91 10.65 4.24 -26.00
CA SER A 91 10.89 5.60 -26.49
C SER A 91 10.89 5.69 -28.02
N THR A 92 11.15 4.59 -28.72
CA THR A 92 11.11 4.52 -30.18
C THR A 92 9.72 4.30 -30.77
N LEU A 93 8.76 3.83 -29.96
CA LEU A 93 7.39 3.50 -30.38
C LEU A 93 6.33 4.40 -29.76
N VAL A 94 6.73 5.27 -28.83
CA VAL A 94 5.81 6.19 -28.17
C VAL A 94 5.37 7.28 -29.15
N MET A 95 4.06 7.43 -29.29
CA MET A 95 3.46 8.44 -30.16
C MET A 95 3.22 9.74 -29.37
N PRO A 96 3.16 10.91 -30.03
CA PRO A 96 2.99 12.20 -29.33
C PRO A 96 1.76 12.28 -28.42
N ASP A 97 0.69 11.58 -28.76
CA ASP A 97 -0.56 11.51 -27.99
C ASP A 97 -0.39 10.86 -26.61
N PHE A 98 0.65 10.05 -26.40
CA PHE A 98 1.00 9.49 -25.09
C PHE A 98 1.19 10.57 -24.02
N PHE A 99 1.75 11.72 -24.42
CA PHE A 99 2.07 12.84 -23.56
C PHE A 99 0.90 13.82 -23.36
N TYR A 100 -0.22 13.61 -24.06
CA TYR A 100 -1.40 14.45 -23.86
C TYR A 100 -1.95 14.28 -22.44
N ASN A 101 -2.43 15.37 -21.87
CA ASN A 101 -3.01 15.38 -20.52
C ASN A 101 -4.17 14.38 -20.38
N THR A 102 -4.97 14.20 -21.43
CA THR A 102 -6.05 13.22 -21.47
C THR A 102 -5.53 11.78 -21.42
N SER A 103 -4.47 11.47 -22.18
CA SER A 103 -3.80 10.16 -22.16
C SER A 103 -3.14 9.88 -20.82
N LYS A 104 -2.49 10.87 -20.22
CA LYS A 104 -1.92 10.78 -18.86
C LYS A 104 -3.01 10.52 -17.83
N ALA A 105 -4.05 11.34 -17.79
CA ALA A 105 -5.17 11.19 -16.86
C ALA A 105 -5.84 9.81 -17.00
N ARG A 106 -5.99 9.29 -18.22
CA ARG A 106 -6.50 7.94 -18.45
C ARG A 106 -5.59 6.88 -17.84
N ARG A 107 -4.27 6.97 -18.06
CA ARG A 107 -3.30 6.02 -17.49
C ARG A 107 -3.31 6.07 -15.96
N ASP A 108 -3.31 7.27 -15.38
CA ASP A 108 -3.36 7.46 -13.92
C ASP A 108 -4.66 6.89 -13.34
N ALA A 109 -5.81 7.10 -13.99
CA ALA A 109 -7.08 6.53 -13.56
C ALA A 109 -7.05 4.99 -13.59
N ILE A 110 -6.52 4.37 -14.64
CA ILE A 110 -6.39 2.90 -14.73
C ILE A 110 -5.47 2.38 -13.62
N LEU A 111 -4.29 2.99 -13.47
CA LEU A 111 -3.30 2.58 -12.47
C LEU A 111 -3.86 2.65 -11.04
N THR A 112 -4.60 3.71 -10.71
CA THR A 112 -5.08 3.96 -9.35
C THR A 112 -6.40 3.27 -9.00
N THR A 113 -7.22 2.91 -9.99
CA THR A 113 -8.56 2.34 -9.74
C THR A 113 -8.67 0.86 -10.11
N GLN A 114 -7.87 0.39 -11.07
CA GLN A 114 -7.98 -0.97 -11.61
C GLN A 114 -6.76 -1.80 -11.24
N ASP A 115 -5.56 -1.30 -11.53
CA ASP A 115 -4.37 -2.13 -11.38
C ASP A 115 -3.82 -2.09 -9.95
N MET A 116 -3.59 -0.92 -9.37
CA MET A 116 -3.01 -0.77 -8.02
C MET A 116 -3.87 0.00 -7.01
N PRO A 117 -5.17 -0.33 -6.85
CA PRO A 117 -6.06 0.43 -5.97
C PRO A 117 -5.68 0.37 -4.49
N PHE A 118 -5.06 -0.73 -4.01
CA PHE A 118 -4.65 -0.83 -2.61
C PHE A 118 -3.45 0.08 -2.31
N LEU A 119 -2.40 0.03 -3.14
CA LEU A 119 -1.23 0.90 -2.94
C LEU A 119 -1.64 2.38 -3.01
N TYR A 120 -2.44 2.74 -4.01
CA TYR A 120 -2.95 4.10 -4.14
C TYR A 120 -3.72 4.52 -2.88
N SER A 121 -4.62 3.68 -2.37
CA SER A 121 -5.40 3.97 -1.16
C SER A 121 -4.51 4.13 0.08
N VAL A 122 -3.43 3.35 0.21
CA VAL A 122 -2.46 3.47 1.32
C VAL A 122 -1.70 4.80 1.25
N ILE A 123 -1.15 5.15 0.07
CA ILE A 123 -0.39 6.39 -0.11
C ILE A 123 -1.31 7.60 0.07
N TRP A 124 -2.45 7.61 -0.62
CA TRP A 124 -3.41 8.71 -0.55
C TRP A 124 -3.96 8.89 0.87
N GLY A 125 -4.36 7.79 1.51
CA GLY A 125 -4.83 7.82 2.89
C GLY A 125 -3.75 8.34 3.84
N SER A 126 -2.49 7.95 3.68
CA SER A 126 -1.38 8.48 4.48
C SER A 126 -1.25 9.99 4.32
N LEU A 127 -1.22 10.48 3.08
CA LEU A 127 -1.10 11.91 2.78
C LEU A 127 -2.24 12.73 3.41
N VAL A 128 -3.49 12.31 3.22
CA VAL A 128 -4.66 13.00 3.78
C VAL A 128 -4.61 13.04 5.31
N ASN A 129 -4.33 11.90 5.95
CA ASN A 129 -4.23 11.83 7.42
C ASN A 129 -3.07 12.68 7.98
N HIS A 130 -1.98 12.86 7.22
CA HIS A 130 -0.89 13.75 7.62
C HIS A 130 -1.26 15.22 7.52
N LEU A 131 -2.03 15.62 6.50
CA LEU A 131 -2.51 17.00 6.33
C LEU A 131 -3.52 17.38 7.42
N ASP A 132 -4.48 16.51 7.72
CA ASP A 132 -5.49 16.74 8.77
C ASP A 132 -4.87 16.94 10.17
N ARG A 133 -3.70 16.35 10.41
CA ARG A 133 -2.98 16.46 11.69
C ARG A 133 -2.19 17.76 11.82
N ALA A 134 -1.80 18.37 10.70
CA ALA A 134 -1.04 19.62 10.67
C ALA A 134 -1.94 20.84 10.94
N GLU A 135 -3.20 20.81 10.55
CA GLU A 135 -4.16 21.91 10.78
C GLU A 135 -4.55 22.10 12.27
N VAL A 136 -4.30 21.10 13.12
CA VAL A 136 -4.68 21.16 14.56
C VAL A 136 -3.66 21.91 15.43
N VAL A 137 -2.49 22.31 14.89
CA VAL A 137 -1.42 22.99 15.66
C VAL A 137 -1.27 24.47 15.29
N VAL A 138 -2.37 25.22 15.10
CA VAL A 138 -2.34 26.70 15.27
C VAL A 138 -3.68 27.17 15.86
N LYS A 139 -3.76 27.17 17.20
CA LYS A 139 -4.60 28.13 17.92
C LYS A 139 -3.70 28.94 18.85
N THR A 140 -2.92 29.83 18.27
CA THR A 140 -2.38 30.97 19.03
C THR A 140 -3.57 31.82 19.48
N PRO A 141 -3.68 32.18 20.77
CA PRO A 141 -4.77 33.01 21.26
C PRO A 141 -4.75 34.36 20.55
N VAL A 142 -5.92 34.77 20.06
CA VAL A 142 -6.21 36.11 19.55
C VAL A 142 -5.87 37.13 20.64
N GLY A 143 -4.92 38.01 20.35
CA GLY A 143 -4.66 39.24 21.10
C GLY A 143 -4.78 40.41 20.12
N ASP A 144 -5.79 41.24 20.36
CA ASP A 144 -6.18 42.40 19.56
C ASP A 144 -5.16 43.55 19.60
N LEU A 145 -5.40 44.53 18.71
CA LEU A 145 -4.84 45.90 18.57
C LEU A 145 -3.69 45.99 17.53
N GLU A 146 -3.71 46.84 16.49
CA GLU A 146 -4.56 47.98 16.11
C GLU A 146 -4.45 48.23 14.59
N LYS A 147 -5.36 49.04 14.04
CA LYS A 147 -5.63 49.21 12.60
C LYS A 147 -5.01 50.52 12.04
N ASP A 148 -4.25 50.38 10.94
CA ASP A 148 -4.02 51.30 9.78
C ASP A 148 -3.30 52.66 9.97
N PRO A 149 -2.56 53.21 8.95
CA PRO A 149 -2.98 53.23 7.54
C PRO A 149 -1.95 52.96 6.42
N ASP A 150 -2.52 52.57 5.27
CA ASP A 150 -1.99 52.56 3.89
C ASP A 150 -1.47 53.96 3.47
N PRO A 151 -0.44 54.09 2.59
CA PRO A 151 -0.75 54.12 1.15
C PRO A 151 0.36 53.67 0.17
N GLN A 152 -0.12 53.25 -1.01
CA GLN A 152 0.43 53.42 -2.38
C GLN A 152 0.88 52.15 -3.11
N VAL A 153 0.00 51.81 -4.07
CA VAL A 153 0.14 50.97 -5.27
C VAL A 153 1.41 51.28 -6.06
N GLU A 154 2.14 50.23 -6.46
CA GLU A 154 2.81 50.16 -7.77
C GLU A 154 2.68 48.73 -8.30
N ASP A 155 1.85 48.59 -9.35
CA ASP A 155 1.69 47.39 -10.17
C ASP A 155 3.01 47.07 -10.87
N ASN A 156 3.52 45.84 -10.72
CA ASN A 156 4.48 45.24 -11.63
C ASN A 156 4.15 43.75 -11.82
N GLU A 157 3.28 43.46 -12.79
CA GLU A 157 3.15 42.15 -13.40
C GLU A 157 4.37 41.86 -14.29
N GLU A 158 5.40 41.16 -13.79
CA GLU A 158 6.25 40.29 -14.63
C GLU A 158 7.20 39.47 -13.77
N HIS A 159 6.95 38.15 -13.71
CA HIS A 159 7.92 37.06 -13.86
C HIS A 159 7.35 35.76 -13.27
N LEU A 160 6.59 35.06 -14.12
CA LEU A 160 6.46 33.62 -14.04
C LEU A 160 7.80 33.01 -14.49
N LEU A 161 8.19 31.90 -13.86
CA LEU A 161 9.32 31.00 -14.16
C LEU A 161 10.58 31.16 -13.29
N GLU A 162 10.52 30.70 -12.05
CA GLU A 162 11.62 29.94 -11.41
C GLU A 162 10.97 28.83 -10.57
N GLY A 163 11.19 27.55 -10.88
CA GLY A 163 12.36 26.85 -10.37
C GLY A 163 12.07 26.25 -8.98
N GLY A 164 11.15 25.26 -8.91
CA GLY A 164 10.75 24.62 -7.66
C GLY A 164 10.89 23.10 -7.71
N HIS A 165 11.84 22.59 -6.94
CA HIS A 165 12.17 21.18 -6.68
C HIS A 165 10.97 20.21 -6.64
N TYR A 166 11.03 19.18 -7.50
CA TYR A 166 10.48 17.86 -7.17
C TYR A 166 11.61 16.82 -7.28
N ASN A 167 12.57 16.87 -6.36
CA ASN A 167 13.48 15.76 -6.11
C ASN A 167 13.17 15.20 -4.72
N LEU A 168 12.18 14.31 -4.65
CA LEU A 168 12.08 13.39 -3.52
C LEU A 168 11.30 12.12 -3.89
N LEU A 169 11.57 11.56 -5.07
CA LEU A 169 11.07 10.23 -5.47
C LEU A 169 11.92 9.55 -6.57
N ASN A 170 12.98 10.19 -7.07
CA ASN A 170 13.84 9.63 -8.13
C ASN A 170 14.93 8.67 -7.61
N ASP A 171 15.10 8.53 -6.29
CA ASP A 171 16.18 7.70 -5.72
C ASP A 171 15.74 6.25 -5.41
N ILE A 172 14.53 5.83 -5.78
CA ILE A 172 14.01 4.48 -5.43
C ILE A 172 13.99 3.51 -6.62
N PHE A 173 14.12 3.97 -7.86
CA PHE A 173 14.13 3.07 -9.03
C PHE A 173 14.99 3.63 -10.18
N CYS A 174 16.31 3.60 -10.02
CA CYS A 174 17.26 3.69 -11.13
C CYS A 174 18.61 3.09 -10.71
N GLU A 175 18.72 1.76 -10.72
CA GLU A 175 20.02 1.12 -10.95
C GLU A 175 19.91 0.32 -12.26
N GLU A 176 20.49 0.87 -13.33
CA GLU A 176 20.87 0.08 -14.49
C GLU A 176 22.08 -0.80 -14.12
N PRO A 177 22.17 -2.06 -14.57
CA PRO A 177 23.27 -2.93 -14.23
C PRO A 177 24.52 -2.57 -15.05
N GLU A 178 25.59 -2.16 -14.38
CA GLU A 178 26.91 -2.13 -15.00
C GLU A 178 27.36 -3.56 -15.36
N THR A 179 27.79 -3.71 -16.60
CA THR A 179 28.36 -4.92 -17.16
C THR A 179 29.77 -5.09 -16.60
N GLN A 180 29.97 -5.99 -15.64
CA GLN A 180 31.29 -6.56 -15.36
C GLN A 180 31.23 -8.08 -15.24
N GLN A 181 32.08 -8.69 -16.06
CA GLN A 181 32.21 -10.10 -16.30
C GLN A 181 33.27 -10.66 -15.35
N SER A 182 32.89 -11.45 -14.35
CA SER A 182 33.82 -12.37 -13.68
C SER A 182 33.13 -13.45 -12.85
N SER A 183 33.46 -14.70 -13.18
CA SER A 183 33.63 -15.86 -12.30
C SER A 183 32.47 -16.38 -11.44
N ALA A 184 31.83 -17.42 -11.99
CA ALA A 184 31.51 -18.71 -11.36
C ALA A 184 31.04 -18.78 -9.88
N THR A 185 29.85 -19.38 -9.76
CA THR A 185 29.47 -20.44 -8.80
C THR A 185 28.33 -20.05 -7.84
N GLU A 186 27.28 -20.87 -7.90
CA GLU A 186 26.16 -21.01 -6.95
C GLU A 186 25.17 -19.83 -6.84
N LEU A 187 23.96 -20.03 -7.39
CA LEU A 187 22.67 -19.87 -6.67
C LEU A 187 21.52 -20.29 -7.62
N ASN A 188 21.51 -21.58 -7.96
CA ASN A 188 20.43 -22.19 -8.73
C ASN A 188 19.40 -22.76 -7.74
N GLN A 189 18.58 -21.89 -7.15
CA GLN A 189 17.49 -22.36 -6.28
C GLN A 189 16.36 -21.35 -6.03
N ILE A 190 15.82 -20.72 -7.08
CA ILE A 190 14.39 -20.39 -7.12
C ILE A 190 13.89 -20.69 -8.54
N SER A 191 13.66 -21.96 -8.83
CA SER A 191 12.88 -22.38 -9.98
C SER A 191 11.44 -21.92 -9.76
N CYS A 192 11.10 -20.80 -10.37
CA CYS A 192 9.73 -20.37 -10.57
C CYS A 192 8.99 -21.50 -11.30
N LEU A 193 8.08 -22.18 -10.59
CA LEU A 193 7.31 -23.30 -11.09
C LEU A 193 6.45 -22.83 -12.28
N ARG A 194 6.92 -23.12 -13.50
CA ARG A 194 6.09 -23.15 -14.70
C ARG A 194 5.14 -24.34 -14.60
N SER A 195 3.85 -24.02 -14.64
CA SER A 195 2.84 -24.62 -15.51
C SER A 195 3.17 -26.02 -16.06
N LEU A 196 2.48 -27.04 -15.56
CA LEU A 196 2.10 -28.23 -16.30
C LEU A 196 0.81 -28.78 -15.67
N GLY A 197 -0.29 -28.78 -16.43
CA GLY A 197 -1.57 -29.28 -15.95
C GLY A 197 -2.75 -29.04 -16.89
N THR A 198 -2.59 -29.27 -18.19
CA THR A 198 -3.71 -29.60 -19.09
C THR A 198 -3.39 -30.90 -19.81
N HIS A 199 -4.05 -31.98 -19.39
CA HIS A 199 -4.63 -33.03 -20.25
C HIS A 199 -5.25 -34.12 -19.36
N GLU A 200 -6.58 -34.20 -19.33
CA GLU A 200 -7.38 -35.34 -19.81
C GLU A 200 -8.86 -34.93 -19.88
#